data_AF-A0A7K4YXI2-F1
#
_entry.id   AF-A0A7K4YXI2-F1
#
_cell.length_a   1.000
_cell.length_b   1.000
_cell.length_c   1.000
_cell.angle_alpha   90.00
_cell.angle_beta   90.00
_cell.angle_gamma   90.00
#
_symmetry.space_group_name_H-M   'P 1'
#
loop_
_entity.id
_entity.type
_entity.pdbx_description
1 polymer ?
#
loop_
_entity_poly.entity_id
_entity_poly.type
_entity_poly.pdbx_seq_one_letter_code
_entity_poly.pdbx_strand_id
1 'polypeptide(L)'
;LLNVTALNSSNYVFYDCHGDRKQRPITIVVYRAPEEVTLEPAPQLAAGESHELVCRVAEVAPIWNLTVTLRRGDEVLHVETFKGHGQDKPEPVRVTHRLTAQRGDHG
;
A
#
# COMPACT_ATOMS: atom_id res chain seq x y z
N LEU A 1 -0.14 7.21 26.57
CA LEU A 1 -0.85 6.83 25.32
C LEU A 1 -1.10 5.33 25.40
N LEU A 2 -2.36 4.90 25.51
CA LEU A 2 -2.74 3.48 25.46
C LEU A 2 -2.45 2.94 24.06
N ASN A 3 -2.07 1.66 23.96
CA ASN A 3 -1.95 0.91 22.71
C ASN A 3 -3.19 1.12 21.82
N VAL A 4 -3.06 1.95 20.78
CA VAL A 4 -4.13 2.19 19.81
C VAL A 4 -4.09 1.04 18.80
N THR A 5 -4.86 -0.01 19.07
CA THR A 5 -5.00 -1.19 18.19
C THR A 5 -6.21 -1.10 17.26
N ALA A 6 -7.10 -0.14 17.46
CA ALA A 6 -8.34 -0.01 16.69
C ALA A 6 -8.17 0.99 15.54
N LEU A 7 -8.23 0.48 14.31
CA LEU A 7 -8.05 1.22 13.05
C LEU A 7 -9.21 2.18 12.72
N ASN A 8 -10.33 2.11 13.46
CA ASN A 8 -11.50 2.94 13.25
C ASN A 8 -12.17 3.30 14.59
N SER A 9 -11.44 4.06 15.43
CA SER A 9 -12.00 4.62 16.65
C SER A 9 -12.51 6.04 16.40
N SER A 10 -13.75 6.31 16.82
CA SER A 10 -14.27 7.67 16.91
C SER A 10 -13.56 8.39 18.06
N ASN A 11 -12.51 9.13 17.73
CA ASN A 11 -11.67 9.82 18.70
C ASN A 11 -12.17 11.26 18.88
N TYR A 12 -12.22 11.70 20.14
CA TYR A 12 -12.66 13.05 20.50
C TYR A 12 -11.71 13.66 21.52
N VAL A 13 -11.44 14.95 21.35
CA VAL A 13 -10.87 15.79 22.41
C VAL A 13 -12.03 16.50 23.10
N PHE A 14 -11.99 16.52 24.43
CA PHE A 14 -12.94 17.28 25.23
C PHE A 14 -12.20 18.40 25.97
N TYR A 15 -12.90 19.52 26.16
CA TYR A 15 -12.45 20.59 27.04
C TYR A 15 -13.66 21.14 27.80
N ASP A 16 -13.41 21.57 29.03
CA ASP A 16 -14.40 22.18 29.92
C ASP A 16 -14.04 23.65 30.09
N CYS A 17 -15.02 24.54 29.93
CA CYS A 17 -14.88 25.95 30.21
C CYS A 17 -16.02 26.39 31.12
N HIS A 18 -15.73 26.59 32.41
CA HIS A 18 -16.73 27.04 33.39
C HIS A 18 -17.99 26.15 33.47
N GLY A 19 -17.84 24.83 33.27
CA GLY A 19 -18.95 23.88 33.29
C GLY A 19 -19.57 23.62 31.91
N ASP A 20 -19.19 24.37 30.87
CA ASP A 20 -19.56 24.08 29.48
C ASP A 20 -18.59 23.06 28.88
N ARG A 21 -19.03 21.79 28.80
CA ARG A 21 -18.27 20.72 28.15
C ARG A 21 -18.45 20.77 26.64
N LYS A 22 -17.35 20.91 25.91
CA LYS A 22 -17.32 20.84 24.43
C LYS A 22 -16.49 19.66 23.96
N GLN A 23 -16.91 19.08 22.85
CA GLN A 23 -16.18 18.01 22.17
C GLN A 23 -15.80 18.44 20.76
N ARG A 24 -14.64 17.97 20.30
CA ARG A 24 -14.18 18.10 18.92
C ARG A 24 -13.71 16.74 18.41
N PRO A 25 -14.19 16.28 17.25
CA PRO A 25 -13.68 15.06 16.64
C PRO A 25 -12.21 15.25 16.27
N ILE A 26 -11.43 14.20 16.40
CA ILE A 26 -10.05 14.13 15.90
C ILE A 26 -9.88 12.85 15.09
N THR A 27 -9.03 12.90 14.08
CA THR A 27 -8.70 11.74 13.24
C THR A 27 -7.33 11.21 13.66
N ILE A 28 -7.27 9.90 13.94
CA ILE A 28 -6.01 9.18 14.17
C ILE A 28 -5.83 8.24 13.00
N VAL A 29 -4.70 8.35 12.31
CA VAL A 29 -4.34 7.44 11.19
C VAL A 29 -3.23 6.52 11.68
N VAL A 30 -3.47 5.21 11.60
CA VAL A 30 -2.48 4.19 11.96
C VAL A 30 -1.77 3.74 10.69
N TYR A 31 -0.45 3.69 10.76
CA TYR A 31 0.39 3.24 9.67
C TYR A 31 0.92 1.84 9.96
N ARG A 32 0.86 0.98 8.96
CA ARG A 32 1.50 -0.34 8.94
C ARG A 32 2.27 -0.45 7.63
N ALA A 33 3.59 -0.57 7.76
CA ALA A 33 4.43 -0.89 6.61
C ALA A 33 4.07 -2.29 6.10
N PRO A 34 4.21 -2.56 4.79
CA PRO A 34 4.02 -3.91 4.27
C PRO A 34 4.93 -4.89 5.00
N GLU A 35 4.38 -6.02 5.43
CA GLU A 35 5.19 -7.06 6.07
C GLU A 35 6.13 -7.72 5.05
N GLU A 36 5.65 -7.83 3.82
CA GLU A 36 6.39 -8.44 2.73
C GLU A 36 5.99 -7.79 1.40
N VAL A 37 6.95 -7.68 0.49
CA VAL A 37 6.73 -7.30 -0.90
C VAL A 37 7.41 -8.32 -1.78
N THR A 38 6.63 -9.07 -2.55
CA THR A 38 7.13 -10.16 -3.40
C THR A 38 6.76 -9.93 -4.85
N LEU A 39 7.73 -10.12 -5.74
CA LEU A 39 7.48 -10.28 -7.15
C LEU A 39 7.30 -11.78 -7.42
N GLU A 40 6.21 -12.18 -8.06
CA GLU A 40 6.02 -13.57 -8.45
C GLU A 40 7.13 -14.01 -9.41
N PRO A 41 7.69 -15.22 -9.23
CA PRO A 41 8.72 -15.73 -10.12
C PRO A 41 8.22 -15.81 -11.56
N ALA A 42 8.97 -15.22 -12.49
CA ALA A 42 8.73 -15.39 -13.91
C ALA A 42 9.28 -16.76 -14.37
N PRO A 43 8.65 -17.43 -15.35
CA PRO A 43 9.24 -18.59 -16.00
C PRO A 43 10.47 -18.16 -16.83
N GLN A 44 11.21 -19.15 -17.35
CA GLN A 44 12.20 -18.86 -18.39
C GLN A 44 11.49 -18.38 -19.65
N LEU A 45 11.80 -17.15 -20.08
CA LEU A 45 11.18 -16.49 -21.23
C LEU A 45 12.22 -16.28 -22.32
N ALA A 46 11.86 -16.59 -23.57
CA ALA A 46 12.64 -16.20 -24.72
C ALA A 46 12.51 -14.69 -24.97
N ALA A 47 13.56 -14.07 -25.51
CA ALA A 47 13.51 -12.65 -25.87
C ALA A 47 12.37 -12.40 -26.87
N GLY A 48 11.50 -11.42 -26.56
CA GLY A 48 10.30 -11.12 -27.34
C GLY A 48 9.01 -11.76 -26.80
N GLU A 49 9.08 -12.71 -25.86
CA GLU A 49 7.90 -13.24 -25.20
C GLU A 49 7.32 -12.24 -24.20
N SER A 50 5.99 -12.12 -24.15
CA SER A 50 5.31 -11.31 -23.14
C SER A 50 4.98 -12.12 -21.89
N HIS A 51 5.14 -11.50 -20.72
CA HIS A 51 4.73 -12.07 -19.45
C HIS A 51 4.11 -11.02 -18.55
N GLU A 52 3.19 -11.44 -17.68
CA GLU A 52 2.58 -10.57 -16.68
C GLU A 52 3.37 -10.65 -15.38
N LEU A 53 4.03 -9.57 -15.00
CA LEU A 53 4.58 -9.43 -13.65
C LEU A 53 3.44 -9.27 -12.67
N VAL A 54 3.56 -9.95 -11.53
CA VAL A 54 2.63 -9.78 -10.42
C VAL A 54 3.45 -9.44 -9.17
N CYS A 55 3.25 -8.23 -8.65
CA CYS A 55 3.78 -7.81 -7.36
C CYS A 55 2.69 -7.93 -6.30
N ARG A 56 3.02 -8.59 -5.19
CA ARG A 56 2.17 -8.74 -4.02
C ARG A 56 2.76 -7.92 -2.87
N VAL A 57 1.93 -7.09 -2.28
CA VAL A 57 2.25 -6.29 -1.10
C VAL A 57 1.37 -6.80 0.04
N ALA A 58 1.97 -7.32 1.10
CA ALA A 58 1.25 -7.89 2.23
C ALA A 58 0.86 -6.80 3.24
N GLU A 59 -0.44 -6.72 3.56
CA GLU A 59 -0.97 -6.08 4.78
C GLU A 59 -0.52 -4.63 5.03
N VAL A 60 -0.73 -3.74 4.06
CA VAL A 60 -0.35 -2.31 4.18
C VAL A 60 -1.49 -1.46 4.73
N ALA A 61 -1.18 -0.49 5.60
CA ALA A 61 -2.13 0.54 6.01
C ALA A 61 -1.48 1.92 6.19
N PRO A 62 -2.20 3.01 5.91
CA PRO A 62 -3.40 3.01 5.08
C PRO A 62 -3.05 2.79 3.60
N ILE A 63 -3.88 2.06 2.88
CA ILE A 63 -3.61 1.72 1.48
C ILE A 63 -3.52 2.97 0.59
N TRP A 64 -4.28 4.05 0.85
CA TRP A 64 -4.28 5.25 0.00
C TRP A 64 -2.95 6.02 -0.03
N ASN A 65 -2.05 5.73 0.91
CA ASN A 65 -0.69 6.28 0.93
C ASN A 65 0.34 5.33 0.29
N LEU A 66 -0.07 4.15 -0.17
CA LEU A 66 0.80 3.22 -0.90
C LEU A 66 1.02 3.71 -2.33
N THR A 67 2.28 3.60 -2.78
CA THR A 67 2.67 3.68 -4.19
C THR A 67 3.54 2.48 -4.49
N VAL A 68 3.20 1.73 -5.54
CA VAL A 68 4.00 0.59 -6.02
C VAL A 68 4.64 0.98 -7.33
N THR A 69 5.95 0.75 -7.45
CA THR A 69 6.70 1.02 -8.68
C THR A 69 7.35 -0.25 -9.17
N LEU A 70 6.93 -0.73 -10.35
CA LEU A 70 7.55 -1.86 -11.03
C LEU A 70 8.64 -1.34 -11.94
N ARG A 71 9.81 -1.98 -11.88
CA ARG A 71 11.01 -1.52 -12.60
C ARG A 71 11.72 -2.67 -13.30
N ARG A 72 12.36 -2.35 -14.42
CA ARG A 72 13.42 -3.14 -15.05
C ARG A 72 14.73 -2.40 -14.82
N GLY A 73 15.51 -2.82 -13.84
CA GLY A 73 16.68 -2.06 -13.39
C GLY A 73 16.29 -0.61 -13.07
N ASP A 74 16.85 0.33 -13.81
CA ASP A 74 16.56 1.75 -13.65
C ASP A 74 15.34 2.25 -14.43
N GLU A 75 14.78 1.46 -15.34
CA GLU A 75 13.57 1.79 -16.10
C GLU A 75 12.31 1.60 -15.24
N VAL A 76 11.46 2.62 -15.15
CA VAL A 76 10.13 2.50 -14.54
C VAL A 76 9.15 1.95 -15.56
N LEU A 77 8.62 0.76 -15.29
CA LEU A 77 7.65 0.07 -16.14
C LEU A 77 6.22 0.48 -15.81
N HIS A 78 5.91 0.56 -14.51
CA HIS A 78 4.57 0.88 -14.01
C HIS A 78 4.62 1.58 -12.66
N VAL A 79 3.69 2.50 -12.44
CA VAL A 79 3.46 3.13 -11.13
C VAL A 79 1.97 3.01 -10.82
N GLU A 80 1.66 2.33 -9.72
CA GLU A 80 0.30 2.19 -9.22
C GLU A 80 0.14 3.00 -7.94
N THR A 81 -0.93 3.79 -7.85
CA THR A 81 -1.29 4.56 -6.65
C THR A 81 -2.71 4.26 -6.23
N PHE A 82 -2.96 4.21 -4.93
CA PHE A 82 -4.25 3.79 -4.38
C PHE A 82 -5.07 4.95 -3.82
N LYS A 83 -4.84 6.17 -4.34
CA LYS A 83 -5.57 7.37 -3.90
C LYS A 83 -7.08 7.14 -4.02
N GLY A 84 -7.83 7.55 -3.01
CA GLY A 84 -9.29 7.38 -2.99
C GLY A 84 -9.77 6.00 -2.51
N HIS A 85 -8.87 5.06 -2.19
CA HIS A 85 -9.25 3.87 -1.43
C HIS A 85 -9.58 4.27 0.02
N GLY A 86 -10.82 4.03 0.45
CA GLY A 86 -11.35 4.45 1.75
C GLY A 86 -11.20 3.41 2.85
N GLN A 87 -10.21 2.51 2.77
CA GLN A 87 -10.03 1.46 3.76
C GLN A 87 -8.86 1.77 4.69
N ASP A 88 -9.19 1.97 5.97
CA ASP A 88 -8.23 2.25 7.03
C ASP A 88 -7.51 0.98 7.53
N LYS A 89 -7.95 -0.20 7.08
CA LYS A 89 -7.44 -1.49 7.54
C LYS A 89 -6.25 -1.97 6.69
N PRO A 90 -5.32 -2.73 7.29
CA PRO A 90 -4.31 -3.45 6.55
C PRO A 90 -4.95 -4.35 5.50
N GLU A 91 -4.50 -4.22 4.25
CA GLU A 91 -5.00 -5.01 3.14
C GLU A 91 -3.86 -5.50 2.25
N PRO A 92 -3.96 -6.72 1.72
CA PRO A 92 -3.05 -7.20 0.71
C PRO A 92 -3.39 -6.58 -0.64
N VAL A 93 -2.37 -6.22 -1.41
CA VAL A 93 -2.52 -5.57 -2.72
C VAL A 93 -1.76 -6.35 -3.78
N ARG A 94 -2.35 -6.45 -4.97
CA ARG A 94 -1.72 -7.04 -6.15
C ARG A 94 -1.63 -6.00 -7.25
N VAL A 95 -0.41 -5.79 -7.77
CA VAL A 95 -0.14 -4.89 -8.89
C VAL A 95 0.43 -5.70 -10.02
N THR A 96 -0.15 -5.57 -11.22
CA THR A 96 0.27 -6.32 -12.39
C THR A 96 0.78 -5.40 -13.50
N HIS A 97 1.75 -5.88 -14.27
CA HIS A 97 2.23 -5.19 -15.45
C HIS A 97 2.74 -6.18 -16.49
N ARG A 98 2.31 -6.00 -17.73
CA ARG A 98 2.76 -6.84 -18.84
C ARG A 98 4.07 -6.32 -19.41
N LEU A 99 5.14 -7.10 -19.26
CA LEU A 99 6.41 -6.83 -19.93
C LEU A 99 6.61 -7.70 -21.17
N THR A 100 7.57 -7.31 -21.99
CA THR A 100 8.16 -8.17 -23.02
C THR A 100 9.61 -8.44 -22.66
N ALA A 101 9.99 -9.71 -22.57
CA ALA A 101 11.30 -10.16 -22.11
C ALA A 101 12.43 -9.74 -23.06
N GLN A 102 13.55 -9.33 -22.48
CA GLN A 102 14.78 -8.95 -23.18
C GLN A 102 15.93 -9.86 -22.77
N ARG A 103 16.96 -10.00 -23.62
CA ARG A 103 18.15 -10.85 -23.30
C ARG A 103 18.91 -10.41 -22.05
N GLY A 104 18.74 -9.15 -21.63
CA GLY A 104 19.35 -8.61 -20.41
C GLY A 104 18.49 -8.78 -19.15
N ASP A 105 17.25 -9.26 -19.28
CA ASP A 105 16.39 -9.52 -18.13
C ASP A 105 16.88 -10.79 -17.41
N HIS A 106 16.98 -10.72 -16.07
CA HIS A 106 17.31 -11.85 -15.22
C HIS A 106 16.03 -12.51 -14.73
N GLY A 107 15.97 -13.84 -14.78
CA GLY A 107 14.87 -14.67 -14.24
C GLY A 107 15.35 -15.52 -13.08
#